data_AF-H6Q9I0-F1
#
_entry.id   AF-H6Q9I0-F1
#
_cell.length_a   1.000
_cell.length_b   1.000
_cell.length_c   1.000
_cell.angle_alpha   90.00
_cell.angle_beta   90.00
_cell.angle_gamma   90.00
#
_symmetry.space_group_name_H-M   'P 1'
#
loop_
_entity.id
_entity.type
_entity.pdbx_description
1 polymer ?
#
loop_
_entity_poly.entity_id
_entity_poly.type
_entity_poly.pdbx_seq_one_letter_code
_entity_poly.pdbx_strand_id
1 'polypeptide(L)'
;MVNIDIVLSSLIAQAPLVAVAILILYYTLDRKIDKVKIELKGHIDKLEKAVDGLSNRVEKLEASVAELRDRVEKVESSMSELKGRVDSIAARLNALRRDVRTLAKGFYTYQTTLIDFLSAKGVVNEPEAVLLRGSLKTAVPYVQSKYYTEEVRRRLIALLDKEIKDYTWDDVAELERIAEAIYNEYIETGREDLLDYYPKLMTYIAVVRGLIRRREMEKKTQGGAVV
;
A
#
# COMPACT_ATOMS: atom_id res chain seq x y z
N MET A 1 47.36 -12.62 -102.84
CA MET A 1 46.78 -11.26 -102.87
C MET A 1 45.28 -11.39 -102.92
N VAL A 2 44.55 -10.82 -101.97
CA VAL A 2 43.09 -10.73 -102.04
C VAL A 2 42.74 -9.78 -103.20
N ASN A 3 41.85 -10.20 -104.10
CA ASN A 3 41.45 -9.39 -105.25
C ASN A 3 40.37 -8.38 -104.82
N ILE A 4 40.74 -7.10 -104.78
CA ILE A 4 39.91 -6.01 -104.25
C ILE A 4 38.60 -5.85 -105.03
N ASP A 5 38.59 -6.04 -106.36
CA ASP A 5 37.39 -5.87 -107.19
C ASP A 5 36.33 -6.95 -106.94
N ILE A 6 36.76 -8.18 -106.66
CA ILE A 6 35.87 -9.30 -106.30
C ILE A 6 35.25 -9.04 -104.93
N VAL A 7 36.07 -8.58 -103.97
CA VAL A 7 35.58 -8.21 -102.63
C VAL A 7 34.57 -7.06 -102.73
N LEU A 8 34.85 -6.03 -103.53
CA LEU A 8 33.99 -4.86 -103.71
C LEU A 8 32.65 -5.21 -104.39
N SER A 9 32.66 -6.04 -105.45
CA SER A 9 31.43 -6.53 -106.08
C SER A 9 30.62 -7.43 -105.14
N SER A 10 31.27 -8.24 -104.30
CA SER A 10 30.58 -9.08 -103.31
C SER A 10 29.93 -8.24 -102.19
N LEU A 11 30.57 -7.14 -101.79
CA LEU A 11 30.04 -6.17 -100.82
C LEU A 11 28.83 -5.42 -101.37
N ILE A 12 28.89 -4.97 -102.63
CA ILE A 12 27.78 -4.29 -103.30
C ILE A 12 26.59 -5.24 -103.49
N ALA A 13 26.84 -6.51 -103.85
CA ALA A 13 25.80 -7.52 -103.99
C ALA A 13 25.10 -7.87 -102.65
N GLN A 14 25.77 -7.71 -101.50
CA GLN A 14 25.21 -7.96 -100.17
C GLN A 14 24.51 -6.74 -99.55
N ALA A 15 24.66 -5.54 -100.10
CA ALA A 15 24.08 -4.30 -99.56
C ALA A 15 22.56 -4.37 -99.29
N PRO A 16 21.71 -4.98 -100.17
CA PRO A 16 20.29 -5.14 -99.90
C PRO A 16 20.01 -6.05 -98.69
N LEU A 17 20.81 -7.12 -98.54
CA LEU A 17 20.66 -8.08 -97.45
C LEU A 17 21.03 -7.45 -96.10
N VAL A 18 22.11 -6.65 -96.08
CA VAL A 18 22.53 -5.88 -94.90
C VAL A 18 21.47 -4.85 -94.52
N ALA A 19 20.88 -4.14 -95.48
CA ALA A 19 19.79 -3.19 -95.22
C ALA A 19 18.56 -3.86 -94.59
N VAL A 20 18.15 -5.04 -95.10
CA VAL A 20 17.06 -5.83 -94.52
C VAL A 20 17.40 -6.30 -93.10
N ALA A 21 18.63 -6.78 -92.86
CA ALA A 21 19.07 -7.18 -91.53
C ALA A 21 19.03 -6.02 -90.54
N ILE A 22 19.47 -4.82 -90.95
CA ILE A 22 19.38 -3.60 -90.13
C ILE A 22 17.93 -3.23 -89.84
N LEU A 23 17.03 -3.29 -90.83
CA LEU A 23 15.60 -3.02 -90.64
C LEU A 23 14.95 -3.99 -89.64
N ILE A 24 15.24 -5.29 -89.77
CA ILE A 24 14.76 -6.32 -88.83
C ILE A 24 15.32 -6.06 -87.43
N LEU A 25 16.61 -5.74 -87.32
CA LEU A 25 17.26 -5.43 -86.05
C LEU A 25 16.61 -4.19 -85.40
N TYR A 26 16.41 -3.12 -86.17
CA TYR A 26 15.76 -1.90 -85.73
C TYR A 26 14.35 -2.19 -85.22
N TYR A 27 13.52 -2.89 -86.00
CA TYR A 27 12.17 -3.26 -85.61
C TYR A 27 12.12 -4.11 -84.34
N THR A 28 13.06 -5.06 -84.21
CA THR A 28 13.14 -5.94 -83.04
C THR A 28 13.58 -5.17 -81.79
N LEU A 29 14.54 -4.26 -81.93
CA LEU A 29 15.00 -3.38 -80.84
C LEU A 29 13.88 -2.45 -80.40
N ASP A 30 13.19 -1.80 -81.34
CA ASP A 30 12.06 -0.89 -81.08
C ASP A 30 10.96 -1.60 -80.27
N ARG A 31 10.55 -2.80 -80.70
CA ARG A 31 9.59 -3.64 -79.94
C ARG A 31 10.07 -3.99 -78.53
N LYS A 32 11.35 -4.32 -78.36
CA LYS A 32 11.91 -4.64 -77.03
C LYS A 32 11.93 -3.40 -76.13
N ILE A 33 12.29 -2.25 -76.68
CA ILE A 33 12.29 -0.96 -75.97
C ILE A 33 10.86 -0.62 -75.52
N ASP A 34 9.87 -0.75 -76.40
CA ASP A 34 8.46 -0.51 -76.06
C ASP A 34 7.97 -1.44 -74.95
N LYS A 35 8.30 -2.73 -75.02
CA LYS A 35 7.94 -3.69 -73.98
C LYS A 35 8.54 -3.31 -72.63
N VAL A 36 9.83 -2.99 -72.59
CA VAL A 36 10.52 -2.56 -71.36
C VAL A 36 9.89 -1.27 -70.82
N LYS A 37 9.55 -0.32 -71.69
CA LYS A 37 8.90 0.94 -71.29
C LYS A 37 7.53 0.70 -70.65
N ILE A 38 6.72 -0.20 -71.22
CA ILE A 38 5.42 -0.58 -70.67
C ILE A 38 5.57 -1.27 -69.31
N GLU A 39 6.49 -2.24 -69.18
CA GLU A 39 6.75 -2.94 -67.92
C GLU A 39 7.24 -1.98 -66.83
N LEU A 40 8.19 -1.11 -67.16
CA LEU A 40 8.73 -0.12 -66.25
C LEU A 40 7.64 0.86 -65.79
N LYS A 41 6.79 1.34 -66.71
CA LYS A 41 5.64 2.18 -66.35
C LYS A 41 4.69 1.46 -65.39
N GLY A 42 4.39 0.19 -65.65
CA GLY A 42 3.56 -0.62 -64.74
C GLY A 42 4.18 -0.83 -63.36
N HIS A 43 5.50 -0.93 -63.26
CA HIS A 43 6.20 -1.00 -61.98
C HIS A 43 6.20 0.34 -61.25
N ILE A 44 6.41 1.45 -61.97
CA ILE A 44 6.32 2.82 -61.42
C ILE A 44 4.91 3.08 -60.87
N ASP A 45 3.86 2.78 -61.64
CA ASP A 45 2.47 2.99 -61.19
C ASP A 45 2.13 2.17 -59.93
N LYS A 46 2.71 0.96 -59.79
CA LYS A 46 2.55 0.12 -58.58
C LYS A 46 3.32 0.71 -57.39
N LEU A 47 4.52 1.21 -57.62
CA LEU A 47 5.35 1.85 -56.60
C LEU A 47 4.70 3.13 -56.09
N GLU A 48 4.18 3.99 -56.97
CA GLU A 48 3.46 5.21 -56.60
C GLU A 48 2.27 4.88 -55.70
N LYS A 49 1.42 3.92 -56.09
CA LYS A 49 0.29 3.47 -55.24
C LYS A 49 0.73 2.91 -53.89
N ALA A 50 1.86 2.19 -53.85
CA ALA A 50 2.38 1.65 -52.60
C ALA A 50 2.91 2.76 -51.68
N VAL A 51 3.59 3.76 -52.26
CA VAL A 51 4.07 4.96 -51.55
C VAL A 51 2.90 5.76 -51.01
N ASP A 52 1.87 6.02 -51.81
CA ASP A 52 0.64 6.71 -51.36
C ASP A 52 -0.03 5.94 -50.21
N GLY A 53 -0.12 4.61 -50.32
CA GLY A 53 -0.66 3.77 -49.26
C GLY A 53 0.17 3.82 -47.97
N LEU A 54 1.49 3.90 -48.07
CA LEU A 54 2.39 4.08 -46.93
C LEU A 54 2.24 5.45 -46.29
N SER A 55 2.21 6.53 -47.08
CA SER A 55 2.00 7.90 -46.57
C SER A 55 0.72 8.01 -45.76
N ASN A 56 -0.40 7.50 -46.29
CA ASN A 56 -1.69 7.47 -45.58
C ASN A 56 -1.63 6.67 -44.27
N ARG A 57 -0.84 5.60 -44.20
CA ARG A 57 -0.67 4.81 -42.96
C ARG A 57 0.19 5.55 -41.95
N VAL A 58 1.23 6.24 -42.40
CA VAL A 58 2.10 7.07 -41.55
C VAL A 58 1.29 8.20 -40.92
N GLU A 59 0.49 8.93 -41.70
CA GLU A 59 -0.38 10.01 -41.18
C GLU A 59 -1.35 9.50 -40.09
N LYS A 60 -1.97 8.33 -40.30
CA LYS A 60 -2.84 7.71 -39.29
C LYS A 60 -2.10 7.30 -38.03
N LEU A 61 -0.87 6.80 -38.17
CA LEU A 61 -0.03 6.43 -37.04
C LEU A 61 0.39 7.68 -36.25
N GLU A 62 0.79 8.75 -36.92
CA GLU A 62 1.12 10.03 -36.28
C GLU A 62 -0.06 10.58 -35.47
N ALA A 63 -1.27 10.57 -36.04
CA ALA A 63 -2.48 10.96 -35.32
C ALA A 63 -2.75 10.08 -34.09
N SER A 64 -2.59 8.76 -34.23
CA SER A 64 -2.79 7.82 -33.13
C SER A 64 -1.76 8.01 -32.00
N VAL A 65 -0.50 8.29 -32.36
CA VAL A 65 0.57 8.56 -31.41
C VAL A 65 0.32 9.87 -30.66
N ALA A 66 -0.18 10.91 -31.35
CA ALA A 66 -0.59 12.16 -30.71
C ALA A 66 -1.71 11.94 -29.68
N GLU A 67 -2.76 11.19 -30.04
CA GLU A 67 -3.85 10.87 -29.11
C GLU A 67 -3.36 10.06 -27.90
N LEU A 68 -2.48 9.09 -28.12
CA LEU A 68 -1.88 8.31 -27.03
C LEU A 68 -1.07 9.18 -26.08
N ARG A 69 -0.33 10.16 -26.62
CA ARG A 69 0.43 11.11 -25.81
C ARG A 69 -0.50 11.93 -24.92
N ASP A 70 -1.57 12.49 -25.47
CA ASP A 70 -2.55 13.27 -24.69
C ASP A 70 -3.21 12.42 -23.60
N ARG A 71 -3.49 11.15 -23.87
CA ARG A 71 -4.05 10.21 -22.89
C ARG A 71 -3.06 9.90 -21.77
N VAL A 72 -1.77 9.73 -22.09
CA VAL A 72 -0.72 9.51 -21.10
C VAL A 72 -0.61 10.74 -20.19
N GLU A 73 -0.56 11.95 -20.74
CA GLU A 73 -0.49 13.20 -19.96
C GLU A 73 -1.69 13.33 -18.99
N LYS A 74 -2.91 12.98 -19.44
CA LYS A 74 -4.10 12.95 -18.57
C LYS A 74 -4.00 11.92 -17.44
N VAL A 75 -3.46 10.73 -17.73
CA VAL A 75 -3.25 9.69 -16.72
C VAL A 75 -2.22 10.14 -15.68
N GLU A 76 -1.12 10.75 -16.12
CA GLU A 76 -0.08 11.29 -15.21
C GLU A 76 -0.66 12.37 -14.29
N SER A 77 -1.46 13.28 -14.83
CA SER A 77 -2.17 14.31 -14.05
C SER A 77 -3.11 13.69 -13.01
N SER A 78 -3.93 12.72 -13.42
CA SER A 78 -4.85 12.01 -12.52
C SER A 78 -4.13 11.25 -11.40
N MET A 79 -2.98 10.65 -11.73
CA MET A 79 -2.15 9.93 -10.75
C MET A 79 -1.55 10.89 -9.72
N SER A 80 -1.12 12.09 -10.16
CA SER A 80 -0.62 13.14 -9.26
C SER A 80 -1.71 13.62 -8.30
N GLU A 81 -2.94 13.84 -8.79
CA GLU A 81 -4.08 14.21 -7.94
C GLU A 81 -4.40 13.10 -6.93
N LEU A 82 -4.43 11.84 -7.38
CA LEU A 82 -4.70 10.70 -6.51
C LEU A 82 -3.66 10.58 -5.40
N LYS A 83 -2.37 10.78 -5.71
CA LYS A 83 -1.30 10.81 -4.70
C LYS A 83 -1.56 11.89 -3.65
N GLY A 84 -1.91 13.10 -4.08
CA GLY A 84 -2.26 14.20 -3.15
C GLY A 84 -3.46 13.88 -2.26
N ARG A 85 -4.48 13.20 -2.79
CA ARG A 85 -5.64 12.74 -2.01
C ARG A 85 -5.26 11.67 -0.98
N VAL A 86 -4.39 10.73 -1.35
CA VAL A 86 -3.88 9.69 -0.44
C VAL A 86 -3.08 10.32 0.71
N ASP A 87 -2.20 11.28 0.41
CA ASP A 87 -1.43 12.00 1.43
C ASP A 87 -2.34 12.77 2.41
N SER A 88 -3.40 13.41 1.90
CA SER A 88 -4.40 14.09 2.72
C SER A 88 -5.16 13.12 3.63
N ILE A 89 -5.55 11.95 3.13
CA ILE A 89 -6.21 10.90 3.91
C ILE A 89 -5.29 10.39 5.01
N ALA A 90 -4.02 10.13 4.70
CA ALA A 90 -3.03 9.69 5.68
C ALA A 90 -2.85 10.71 6.82
N ALA A 91 -2.80 12.01 6.49
CA ALA A 91 -2.73 13.08 7.48
C ALA A 91 -3.98 13.12 8.38
N ARG A 92 -5.18 13.00 7.80
CA ARG A 92 -6.44 12.94 8.54
C ARG A 92 -6.52 11.72 9.47
N LEU A 93 -6.07 10.56 9.01
CA LEU A 93 -6.05 9.33 9.82
C LEU A 93 -5.09 9.47 11.02
N ASN A 94 -3.92 10.09 10.81
CA ASN A 94 -2.99 10.38 11.90
C ASN A 94 -3.56 11.37 12.92
N ALA A 95 -4.30 12.39 12.47
CA ALA A 95 -5.03 13.29 13.36
C ALA A 95 -6.08 12.53 14.19
N LEU A 96 -6.93 11.73 13.52
CA LEU A 96 -7.95 10.92 14.18
C LEU A 96 -7.35 9.96 15.22
N ARG A 97 -6.21 9.32 14.91
CA ARG A 97 -5.50 8.45 15.85
C ARG A 97 -5.04 9.19 17.12
N ARG A 98 -4.61 10.45 16.99
CA ARG A 98 -4.25 11.31 18.14
C ARG A 98 -5.47 11.71 18.96
N ASP A 99 -6.56 12.05 18.28
CA ASP A 99 -7.82 12.43 18.94
C ASP A 99 -8.40 11.25 19.74
N VAL A 100 -8.41 10.05 19.15
CA VAL A 100 -8.84 8.81 19.84
C VAL A 100 -7.95 8.50 21.04
N ARG A 101 -6.62 8.64 20.94
CA ARG A 101 -5.74 8.49 22.12
C ARG A 101 -6.04 9.51 23.21
N THR A 102 -6.31 10.74 22.84
CA THR A 102 -6.65 11.82 23.79
C THR A 102 -7.97 11.50 24.50
N LEU A 103 -8.97 11.05 23.74
CA LEU A 103 -10.25 10.61 24.29
C LEU A 103 -10.09 9.42 25.25
N ALA A 104 -9.32 8.40 24.86
CA ALA A 104 -9.04 7.25 25.71
C ALA A 104 -8.37 7.66 27.03
N LYS A 105 -7.36 8.54 26.99
CA LYS A 105 -6.73 9.10 28.19
C LYS A 105 -7.72 9.88 29.06
N GLY A 106 -8.59 10.66 28.44
CA GLY A 106 -9.68 11.38 29.11
C GLY A 106 -10.63 10.43 29.85
N PHE A 107 -11.05 9.36 29.18
CA PHE A 107 -11.90 8.33 29.77
C PHE A 107 -11.24 7.65 30.98
N TYR A 108 -9.97 7.23 30.88
CA TYR A 108 -9.25 6.65 32.00
C TYR A 108 -9.07 7.62 33.17
N THR A 109 -8.83 8.90 32.89
CA THR A 109 -8.69 9.93 33.93
C THR A 109 -10.02 10.17 34.64
N TYR A 110 -11.11 10.26 33.89
CA TYR A 110 -12.46 10.39 34.45
C TYR A 110 -12.81 9.18 35.32
N GLN A 111 -12.59 7.98 34.80
CA GLN A 111 -12.90 6.73 35.51
C GLN A 111 -12.13 6.60 36.82
N THR A 112 -10.81 6.84 36.82
CA THR A 112 -9.99 6.76 38.04
C THR A 112 -10.42 7.81 39.07
N THR A 113 -10.70 9.04 38.64
CA THR A 113 -11.20 10.11 39.51
C THR A 113 -12.56 9.75 40.14
N LEU A 114 -13.48 9.18 39.35
CA LEU A 114 -14.78 8.74 39.84
C LEU A 114 -14.64 7.62 40.88
N ILE A 115 -13.80 6.61 40.61
CA ILE A 115 -13.55 5.52 41.55
C ILE A 115 -12.92 6.03 42.84
N ASP A 116 -11.95 6.95 42.76
CA ASP A 116 -11.36 7.61 43.93
C ASP A 116 -12.43 8.34 44.75
N PHE A 117 -13.32 9.09 44.10
CA PHE A 117 -14.44 9.77 44.77
C PHE A 117 -15.41 8.78 45.45
N LEU A 118 -15.83 7.72 44.75
CA LEU A 118 -16.74 6.70 45.28
C LEU A 118 -16.10 5.92 46.45
N SER A 119 -14.80 5.65 46.37
CA SER A 119 -14.05 5.03 47.45
C SER A 119 -14.00 5.93 48.68
N ALA A 120 -13.75 7.24 48.50
CA ALA A 120 -13.78 8.22 49.59
C ALA A 120 -15.17 8.36 50.23
N LYS A 121 -16.24 8.15 49.46
CA LYS A 121 -17.62 8.10 49.97
C LYS A 121 -18.01 6.76 50.59
N GLY A 122 -17.12 5.76 50.55
CA GLY A 122 -17.39 4.42 51.07
C GLY A 122 -18.40 3.61 50.25
N VAL A 123 -18.65 4.00 49.00
CA VAL A 123 -19.56 3.28 48.08
C VAL A 123 -18.87 2.03 47.52
N VAL A 124 -17.55 2.12 47.27
CA VAL A 124 -16.73 0.97 46.83
C VAL A 124 -15.96 0.43 48.02
N ASN A 125 -16.20 -0.85 48.37
CA ASN A 125 -15.63 -1.51 49.54
C ASN A 125 -14.94 -2.85 49.16
N GLU A 126 -14.46 -3.57 50.16
CA GLU A 126 -13.79 -4.86 49.96
C GLU A 126 -14.67 -5.89 49.22
N PRO A 127 -15.98 -6.03 49.49
CA PRO A 127 -16.84 -6.96 48.75
C PRO A 127 -16.88 -6.67 47.25
N GLU A 128 -17.00 -5.40 46.84
CA GLU A 128 -16.99 -5.02 45.43
C GLU A 128 -15.63 -5.33 44.78
N ALA A 129 -14.53 -5.08 45.49
CA ALA A 129 -13.20 -5.46 45.03
C ALA A 129 -13.04 -6.97 44.87
N VAL A 130 -13.60 -7.78 45.79
CA VAL A 130 -13.59 -9.24 45.71
C VAL A 130 -14.38 -9.74 44.49
N LEU A 131 -15.53 -9.12 44.17
CA LEU A 131 -16.31 -9.46 42.98
C LEU A 131 -15.55 -9.16 41.69
N LEU A 132 -14.95 -7.97 41.58
CA LEU A 132 -14.13 -7.59 40.43
C LEU A 132 -12.93 -8.51 40.25
N ARG A 133 -12.24 -8.85 41.35
CA ARG A 133 -11.13 -9.81 41.37
C ARG A 133 -11.57 -11.18 40.89
N GLY A 134 -12.74 -11.67 41.33
CA GLY A 134 -13.31 -12.94 40.88
C GLY A 134 -13.52 -12.96 39.37
N SER A 135 -14.12 -11.90 38.81
CA SER A 135 -14.29 -11.76 37.36
C SER A 135 -12.94 -11.75 36.63
N LEU A 136 -11.95 -11.00 37.12
CA LEU A 136 -10.62 -10.95 36.52
C LEU A 136 -9.94 -12.32 36.53
N LYS A 137 -9.98 -13.05 37.64
CA LYS A 137 -9.37 -14.38 37.75
C LYS A 137 -9.90 -15.35 36.70
N THR A 138 -11.20 -15.28 36.37
CA THR A 138 -11.80 -16.14 35.35
C THR A 138 -11.40 -15.77 33.92
N ALA A 139 -10.96 -14.53 33.71
CA ALA A 139 -10.69 -13.97 32.39
C ALA A 139 -9.18 -13.75 32.12
N VAL A 140 -8.29 -14.27 32.98
CA VAL A 140 -6.84 -14.07 32.82
C VAL A 140 -6.39 -14.56 31.44
N PRO A 141 -5.79 -13.68 30.62
CA PRO A 141 -5.44 -14.02 29.24
C PRO A 141 -4.31 -15.05 29.18
N TYR A 142 -4.23 -15.76 28.07
CA TYR A 142 -3.14 -16.69 27.80
C TYR A 142 -1.83 -15.93 27.46
N VAL A 143 -0.70 -16.53 27.82
CA VAL A 143 0.65 -15.96 27.62
C VAL A 143 1.02 -15.84 26.15
N GLN A 144 1.80 -14.81 25.83
CA GLN A 144 2.60 -14.76 24.60
C GLN A 144 3.93 -14.03 24.79
N SER A 145 4.71 -13.96 23.71
CA SER A 145 6.16 -14.07 23.77
C SER A 145 6.96 -12.79 24.03
N LYS A 146 6.39 -11.58 23.97
CA LYS A 146 7.23 -10.35 23.98
C LYS A 146 7.17 -9.55 25.28
N TYR A 147 5.99 -9.16 25.72
CA TYR A 147 5.75 -8.31 26.88
C TYR A 147 4.95 -9.04 27.97
N TYR A 148 3.92 -9.81 27.61
CA TYR A 148 3.10 -10.56 28.57
C TYR A 148 3.55 -12.02 28.72
N THR A 149 4.67 -12.21 29.43
CA THR A 149 5.31 -13.52 29.64
C THR A 149 4.59 -14.37 30.69
N GLU A 150 4.94 -15.67 30.78
CA GLU A 150 4.41 -16.57 31.81
C GLU A 150 4.81 -16.12 33.22
N GLU A 151 5.96 -15.46 33.38
CA GLU A 151 6.33 -14.84 34.64
C GLU A 151 5.38 -13.70 35.02
N VAL A 152 5.11 -12.79 34.08
CA VAL A 152 4.17 -11.66 34.26
C VAL A 152 2.78 -12.19 34.60
N ARG A 153 2.32 -13.24 33.90
CA ARG A 153 1.04 -13.90 34.18
C ARG A 153 0.99 -14.53 35.56
N ARG A 154 2.05 -15.22 36.00
CA ARG A 154 2.10 -15.81 37.35
C ARG A 154 2.04 -14.75 38.43
N ARG A 155 2.76 -13.65 38.27
CA ARG A 155 2.71 -12.52 39.21
C ARG A 155 1.31 -11.90 39.26
N LEU A 156 0.65 -11.74 38.12
CA LEU A 156 -0.74 -11.29 38.06
C LEU A 156 -1.66 -12.20 38.88
N ILE A 157 -1.58 -13.51 38.66
CA ILE A 157 -2.41 -14.49 39.38
C ILE A 157 -2.11 -14.42 40.89
N ALA A 158 -0.84 -14.39 41.28
CA ALA A 158 -0.44 -14.29 42.69
C ALA A 158 -0.99 -13.03 43.37
N LEU A 159 -0.98 -11.89 42.67
CA LEU A 159 -1.58 -10.65 43.16
C LEU A 159 -3.10 -10.80 43.26
N LEU A 160 -3.77 -11.36 42.25
CA LEU A 160 -5.22 -11.59 42.27
C LEU A 160 -5.66 -12.63 43.32
N ASP A 161 -4.75 -13.46 43.84
CA ASP A 161 -5.04 -14.38 44.94
C ASP A 161 -4.92 -13.73 46.33
N LYS A 162 -4.25 -12.58 46.41
CA LYS A 162 -4.04 -11.84 47.65
C LYS A 162 -5.36 -11.32 48.23
N GLU A 163 -5.49 -11.34 49.55
CA GLU A 163 -6.63 -10.72 50.23
C GLU A 163 -6.60 -9.19 50.08
N ILE A 164 -7.78 -8.58 49.86
CA ILE A 164 -7.91 -7.14 49.60
C ILE A 164 -7.29 -6.30 50.73
N LYS A 165 -7.48 -6.73 51.98
CA LYS A 165 -6.93 -6.06 53.16
C LYS A 165 -5.39 -6.06 53.22
N ASP A 166 -4.73 -6.99 52.53
CA ASP A 166 -3.27 -7.14 52.58
C ASP A 166 -2.56 -6.42 51.43
N TYR A 167 -3.31 -5.79 50.53
CA TYR A 167 -2.74 -4.99 49.45
C TYR A 167 -2.00 -3.75 49.97
N THR A 168 -0.82 -3.53 49.39
CA THR A 168 0.06 -2.39 49.61
C THR A 168 0.17 -1.54 48.34
N TRP A 169 0.82 -0.38 48.45
CA TRP A 169 1.15 0.46 47.30
C TRP A 169 2.10 -0.22 46.31
N ASP A 170 2.99 -1.08 46.78
CA ASP A 170 3.91 -1.85 45.91
C ASP A 170 3.15 -2.88 45.07
N ASP A 171 2.14 -3.53 45.65
CA ASP A 171 1.28 -4.46 44.89
C ASP A 171 0.50 -3.72 43.78
N VAL A 172 0.01 -2.51 44.08
CA VAL A 172 -0.67 -1.66 43.08
C VAL A 172 0.30 -1.30 41.95
N ALA A 173 1.53 -0.91 42.28
CA ALA A 173 2.54 -0.57 41.27
C ALA A 173 2.96 -1.80 40.43
N GLU A 174 3.01 -3.00 41.00
CA GLU A 174 3.25 -4.23 40.24
C GLU A 174 2.05 -4.54 39.31
N LEU A 175 0.81 -4.40 39.77
CA LEU A 175 -0.38 -4.57 38.92
C LEU A 175 -0.40 -3.57 37.75
N GLU A 176 -0.01 -2.32 37.98
CA GLU A 176 0.11 -1.31 36.92
C GLU A 176 1.17 -1.69 35.88
N ARG A 177 2.34 -2.17 36.32
CA ARG A 177 3.39 -2.66 35.40
C ARG A 177 2.92 -3.87 34.59
N ILE A 178 2.16 -4.77 35.20
CA ILE A 178 1.54 -5.90 34.50
C ILE A 178 0.51 -5.41 33.47
N ALA A 179 -0.34 -4.43 33.84
CA ALA A 179 -1.32 -3.86 32.92
C ALA A 179 -0.63 -3.20 31.71
N GLU A 180 0.47 -2.49 31.93
CA GLU A 180 1.29 -1.91 30.86
C GLU A 180 1.88 -3.00 29.95
N ALA A 181 2.39 -4.10 30.51
CA ALA A 181 2.88 -5.24 29.73
C ALA A 181 1.80 -5.87 28.85
N ILE A 182 0.57 -6.03 29.39
CA ILE A 182 -0.60 -6.52 28.64
C ILE A 182 -0.96 -5.58 27.49
N TYR A 183 -0.98 -4.27 27.75
CA TYR A 183 -1.29 -3.28 26.72
C TYR A 183 -0.22 -3.23 25.62
N ASN A 184 1.06 -3.32 25.99
CA ASN A 184 2.15 -3.36 25.02
C ASN A 184 2.11 -4.63 24.16
N GLU A 185 1.78 -5.79 24.74
CA GLU A 185 1.54 -7.03 23.99
C GLU A 185 0.37 -6.86 23.02
N TYR A 186 -0.73 -6.20 23.41
CA TYR A 186 -1.83 -5.88 22.51
C TYR A 186 -1.37 -4.99 21.33
N ILE A 187 -0.60 -3.94 21.60
CA ILE A 187 -0.10 -3.05 20.54
C ILE A 187 0.78 -3.79 19.53
N GLU A 188 1.56 -4.77 20.00
CA GLU A 188 2.41 -5.60 19.15
C GLU A 188 1.62 -6.65 18.36
N THR A 189 0.66 -7.33 18.99
CA THR A 189 0.04 -8.55 18.45
C THR A 189 -1.37 -8.34 17.88
N GLY A 190 -2.05 -7.25 18.26
CA GLY A 190 -3.45 -6.99 17.90
C GLY A 190 -4.47 -7.91 18.60
N ARG A 191 -4.07 -8.62 19.66
CA ARG A 191 -4.94 -9.57 20.37
C ARG A 191 -6.10 -8.91 21.12
N GLU A 192 -7.32 -9.19 20.69
CA GLU A 192 -8.53 -8.60 21.28
C GLU A 192 -8.77 -9.01 22.74
N ASP A 193 -8.41 -10.24 23.13
CA ASP A 193 -8.60 -10.71 24.51
C ASP A 193 -7.77 -9.90 25.54
N LEU A 194 -6.62 -9.37 25.14
CA LEU A 194 -5.81 -8.46 25.95
C LEU A 194 -6.46 -7.09 26.08
N LEU A 195 -7.07 -6.59 24.99
CA LEU A 195 -7.79 -5.33 24.98
C LEU A 195 -9.07 -5.39 25.83
N ASP A 196 -9.72 -6.55 25.90
CA ASP A 196 -10.87 -6.79 26.76
C ASP A 196 -10.51 -6.92 28.24
N TYR A 197 -9.31 -7.46 28.52
CA TYR A 197 -8.84 -7.68 29.89
C TYR A 197 -8.23 -6.42 30.52
N TYR A 198 -7.43 -5.67 29.77
CA TYR A 198 -6.74 -4.46 30.23
C TYR A 198 -7.64 -3.45 30.97
N PRO A 199 -8.79 -2.99 30.42
CA PRO A 199 -9.63 -2.01 31.10
C PRO A 199 -10.26 -2.56 32.39
N LYS A 200 -10.56 -3.86 32.45
CA LYS A 200 -11.07 -4.53 33.66
C LYS A 200 -9.99 -4.53 34.75
N LEU A 201 -8.74 -4.84 34.37
CA LEU A 201 -7.61 -4.82 35.30
C LEU A 201 -7.35 -3.40 35.82
N MET A 202 -7.35 -2.39 34.95
CA MET A 202 -7.21 -0.98 35.35
C MET A 202 -8.31 -0.51 36.31
N THR A 203 -9.55 -0.99 36.11
CA THR A 203 -10.67 -0.72 37.01
C THR A 203 -10.41 -1.30 38.39
N TYR A 204 -10.00 -2.57 38.47
CA TYR A 204 -9.65 -3.23 39.73
C TYR A 204 -8.49 -2.54 40.45
N ILE A 205 -7.45 -2.15 39.73
CA ILE A 205 -6.31 -1.38 40.26
C ILE A 205 -6.79 -0.08 40.90
N ALA A 206 -7.67 0.67 40.23
CA ALA A 206 -8.22 1.92 40.75
C ALA A 206 -9.04 1.69 42.03
N VAL A 207 -9.84 0.62 42.09
CA VAL A 207 -10.61 0.24 43.27
C VAL A 207 -9.68 -0.08 44.45
N VAL A 208 -8.72 -0.99 44.27
CA VAL A 208 -7.77 -1.37 45.33
C VAL A 208 -7.00 -0.16 45.86
N ARG A 209 -6.56 0.72 44.95
CA ARG A 209 -5.91 1.99 45.30
C ARG A 209 -6.79 2.87 46.17
N GLY A 210 -8.05 3.06 45.80
CA GLY A 210 -9.02 3.83 46.57
C GLY A 210 -9.23 3.26 47.97
N LEU A 211 -9.28 1.92 48.08
CA LEU A 211 -9.38 1.23 49.37
C LEU A 211 -8.15 1.44 50.27
N ILE A 212 -6.93 1.37 49.71
CA ILE A 212 -5.70 1.65 50.47
C ILE A 212 -5.71 3.10 50.98
N ARG A 213 -5.98 4.06 50.10
CA ARG A 213 -6.04 5.50 50.47
C ARG A 213 -7.02 5.76 51.61
N ARG A 214 -8.23 5.21 51.53
CA ARG A 214 -9.23 5.39 52.57
C ARG A 214 -8.77 4.83 53.91
N ARG A 215 -8.21 3.61 53.93
CA ARG A 215 -7.66 3.02 55.17
C ARG A 215 -6.56 3.88 55.79
N GLU A 216 -5.72 4.52 54.98
CA GLU A 216 -4.72 5.46 55.47
C GLU A 216 -5.34 6.75 56.04
N MET A 217 -6.40 7.28 55.42
CA MET A 217 -7.12 8.45 55.93
C MET A 217 -7.81 8.15 57.27
N GLU A 218 -8.52 7.02 57.37
CA GLU A 218 -9.19 6.57 58.59
C GLU A 218 -8.20 6.39 59.75
N LYS A 219 -7.04 5.78 59.50
CA LYS A 219 -5.96 5.65 60.50
C LYS A 219 -5.43 7.00 60.96
N LYS A 220 -5.27 7.98 60.07
CA LYS A 220 -4.82 9.34 60.43
C LYS A 220 -5.88 10.08 61.27
N THR A 221 -7.15 9.95 60.93
CA THR A 221 -8.24 10.57 61.70
C THR A 221 -8.39 9.94 63.08
N GLN A 222 -8.20 8.62 63.21
CA GLN A 222 -8.24 7.92 64.52
C GLN A 222 -6.99 8.20 65.37
N GLY A 223 -5.81 8.35 64.76
CA GLY A 223 -4.56 8.67 65.48
C GLY A 223 -4.44 10.14 65.93
N GLY A 224 -5.18 11.06 65.31
CA GLY A 224 -5.20 12.49 65.68
C GLY A 224 -6.19 12.85 66.81
N ALA A 225 -7.05 11.92 67.23
CA ALA A 225 -8.02 12.11 68.31
C ALA A 225 -7.45 11.78 69.72
N VAL A 226 -6.15 11.47 69.81
CA VAL A 226 -5.43 11.20 71.06
C VAL A 226 -4.29 12.21 71.23
N VAL A 227 -4.63 13.50 71.33
CA VAL A 227 -3.79 14.56 71.92
C VAL A 227 -4.69 15.56 72.63
#